data_AF-A0A225WVE9-F1
#
_entry.id   AF-A0A225WVE9-F1
#
_cell.length_a   1.000
_cell.length_b   1.000
_cell.length_c   1.000
_cell.angle_alpha   90.00
_cell.angle_beta   90.00
_cell.angle_gamma   90.00
#
_symmetry.space_group_name_H-M   'P 1'
#
loop_
_entity.id
_entity.type
_entity.pdbx_description
1 polymer ?
#
loop_
_entity_poly.entity_id
_entity_poly.type
_entity_poly.pdbx_seq_one_letter_code
_entity_poly.pdbx_strand_id
1 'polypeptide(L)' 'MFKSIKEAGETPQSLYKKLGIRGKTRKVDEDALLNDGNFVLWRKFSEWWGKSATSKV' A
#
# COMPACT_ATOMS: atom_id res chain seq x y z
N MET A 1 11.50 6.10 -3.84
CA MET A 1 10.82 4.79 -3.66
C MET A 1 9.36 4.82 -4.13
N PHE A 2 8.43 5.53 -3.46
CA PHE A 2 7.02 5.54 -3.88
C PHE A 2 6.75 6.12 -5.28
N LYS A 3 7.49 7.17 -5.69
CA LYS A 3 7.47 7.66 -7.08
C LYS A 3 7.85 6.59 -8.10
N SER A 4 8.93 5.85 -7.85
CA SER A 4 9.39 4.78 -8.75
C SER A 4 8.40 3.61 -8.85
N ILE A 5 7.72 3.27 -7.74
CA ILE A 5 6.63 2.28 -7.74
C ILE A 5 5.48 2.78 -8.62
N LYS A 6 5.11 4.06 -8.52
CA LYS A 6 4.10 4.70 -9.37
C LYS A 6 4.51 4.75 -10.84
N GLU A 7 5.76 5.10 -11.14
CA GLU A 7 6.33 5.15 -12.49
C GLU A 7 6.41 3.77 -13.14
N ALA A 8 6.56 2.71 -12.33
CA ALA A 8 6.43 1.32 -12.78
C ALA A 8 4.98 0.90 -13.07
N GLY A 9 4.00 1.80 -12.91
CA GLY A 9 2.58 1.53 -13.16
C GLY A 9 1.84 0.85 -12.00
N GLU A 10 2.48 0.69 -10.84
CA GLU A 10 1.84 0.10 -9.67
C GLU A 10 0.89 1.11 -9.02
N THR A 11 -0.32 0.65 -8.68
CA THR A 11 -1.35 1.39 -7.95
C THR A 11 -1.52 0.80 -6.55
N PRO A 12 -2.13 1.53 -5.60
CA PRO A 12 -2.46 0.96 -4.29
C PRO A 12 -3.20 -0.38 -4.38
N GLN A 13 -4.05 -0.54 -5.40
CA GLN A 13 -4.84 -1.73 -5.62
C GLN A 13 -4.04 -2.89 -6.23
N SER A 14 -3.10 -2.61 -7.14
CA SER A 14 -2.19 -3.65 -7.65
C SER A 14 -1.22 -4.09 -6.55
N LEU A 15 -0.68 -3.14 -5.78
CA LEU A 15 0.24 -3.41 -4.67
C LEU A 15 -0.46 -4.23 -3.57
N TYR A 16 -1.72 -3.91 -3.24
CA TYR A 16 -2.54 -4.68 -2.31
C TYR A 16 -2.68 -6.15 -2.69
N LYS A 17 -2.90 -6.41 -4.00
CA LYS A 17 -3.00 -7.78 -4.54
C LYS A 17 -1.64 -8.47 -4.55
N LYS A 18 -0.59 -7.78 -5.04
CA LYS A 18 0.77 -8.30 -5.18
C LYS A 18 1.39 -8.71 -3.85
N LEU A 19 1.12 -7.93 -2.81
CA LEU A 19 1.59 -8.19 -1.45
C LEU A 19 0.71 -9.17 -0.66
N GLY A 20 -0.37 -9.68 -1.28
CA GLY A 20 -1.26 -10.67 -0.67
C GLY A 20 -2.02 -10.16 0.55
N ILE A 21 -2.18 -8.84 0.68
CA ILE A 21 -2.70 -8.21 1.91
C ILE A 21 -4.12 -8.66 2.23
N ARG A 22 -4.94 -8.94 1.20
CA ARG A 22 -6.30 -9.47 1.37
C ARG A 22 -6.37 -10.73 2.23
N GLY A 23 -5.39 -11.62 2.08
CA GLY A 23 -5.33 -12.86 2.86
C GLY A 23 -4.94 -12.60 4.31
N LYS A 24 -4.13 -11.58 4.55
CA LYS A 24 -3.65 -11.17 5.87
C LYS A 24 -4.75 -10.45 6.65
N THR A 25 -5.37 -9.43 6.07
CA THR A 25 -6.41 -8.63 6.76
C THR A 25 -7.65 -9.43 7.17
N ARG A 26 -7.86 -10.63 6.62
CA ARG A 26 -8.96 -11.52 6.99
C ARG A 26 -8.62 -12.51 8.12
N LYS A 27 -7.34 -12.69 8.43
CA LYS A 27 -6.86 -13.77 9.30
C LYS A 27 -5.99 -13.30 10.45
N VAL A 28 -5.40 -12.11 10.38
CA VAL A 28 -4.48 -11.60 11.40
C VAL A 28 -5.05 -10.38 12.12
N ASP A 29 -4.70 -10.30 13.40
CA ASP A 29 -5.02 -9.21 14.31
C ASP A 29 -4.40 -7.87 13.86
N GLU A 30 -4.99 -6.76 14.29
CA GLU A 30 -4.60 -5.43 13.80
C GLU A 30 -3.13 -5.10 14.15
N ASP A 31 -2.68 -5.49 15.34
CA ASP A 31 -1.27 -5.35 15.76
C ASP A 31 -0.30 -6.19 14.92
N ALA A 32 -0.73 -7.37 14.45
CA ALA A 32 0.09 -8.20 13.58
C ALA A 32 0.21 -7.58 12.18
N LEU A 33 -0.83 -6.89 11.71
CA LEU A 33 -0.79 -6.12 10.46
C LEU A 33 0.12 -4.90 10.58
N LEU A 34 0.11 -4.21 11.71
CA LEU A 34 0.98 -3.05 11.96
C LEU A 34 2.47 -3.42 12.04
N ASN A 35 2.78 -4.67 12.41
CA ASN A 35 4.14 -5.22 12.36
C ASN A 35 4.48 -5.88 11.01
N ASP A 36 3.51 -6.04 10.11
CA ASP A 36 3.74 -6.61 8.79
C ASP A 36 4.31 -5.55 7.82
N GLY A 37 5.59 -5.69 7.48
CA GLY A 37 6.29 -4.74 6.60
C GLY A 37 5.60 -4.53 5.25
N ASN A 38 4.91 -5.53 4.70
CA ASN A 38 4.18 -5.39 3.44
C ASN A 38 2.91 -4.55 3.63
N PHE A 39 2.18 -4.77 4.73
CA PHE A 39 1.02 -3.96 5.06
C PHE A 39 1.40 -2.50 5.31
N VAL A 40 2.44 -2.26 6.10
CA VAL A 40 2.95 -0.90 6.38
C VAL A 40 3.40 -0.21 5.09
N LEU A 41 4.12 -0.92 4.21
CA LEU A 41 4.54 -0.39 2.91
C LEU A 41 3.33 0.01 2.07
N TRP A 42 2.35 -0.88 1.93
CA TRP A 42 1.12 -0.60 1.20
C TRP A 42 0.34 0.57 1.77
N ARG A 43 0.18 0.63 3.11
CA ARG A 43 -0.55 1.71 3.78
C ARG A 43 0.11 3.06 3.49
N LYS A 44 1.43 3.17 3.72
CA LYS A 44 2.20 4.41 3.45
C LYS A 44 2.17 4.79 1.98
N PHE A 45 2.27 3.81 1.07
CA PHE A 45 2.15 4.06 -0.37
C PHE A 45 0.76 4.55 -0.76
N SER A 46 -0.31 3.97 -0.19
CA SER A 46 -1.70 4.36 -0.44
C SER A 46 -1.98 5.79 0.04
N GLU A 47 -1.51 6.15 1.24
CA GLU A 47 -1.63 7.50 1.78
C GLU A 47 -0.87 8.52 0.92
N TRP A 48 0.37 8.20 0.51
CA TRP A 48 1.15 9.04 -0.39
C TRP A 48 0.47 9.17 -1.77
N TRP A 49 -0.04 8.07 -2.32
CA TRP A 49 -0.72 8.05 -3.61
C TRP A 49 -1.96 8.95 -3.62
N GLY A 50 -2.80 8.83 -2.58
CA GLY A 50 -3.98 9.67 -2.38
C GLY A 50 -3.63 11.16 -2.34
N LYS A 51 -2.64 11.55 -1.54
CA LYS A 51 -2.13 12.93 -1.47
C LYS A 51 -1.54 13.41 -2.80
N SER A 52 -0.87 12.52 -3.54
CA SER A 52 -0.32 12.83 -4.87
C SER A 52 -1.41 13.01 -5.93
N ALA A 53 -2.59 12.41 -5.74
CA ALA A 53 -3.71 12.52 -6.66
C ALA A 53 -4.53 13.79 -6.42
N THR A 54 -4.59 14.29 -5.18
CA THR A 54 -5.22 15.58 -4.83
C THR A 54 -4.30 16.77 -5.07
N SER A 55 -2.98 16.59 -5.11
CA SER A 55 -2.05 17.62 -5.59
C SER A 55 -2.10 17.70 -7.12
N LYS A 56 -3.22 18.20 -7.65
CA LYS A 56 -3.21 18.86 -8.96
C LYS A 56 -2.46 20.17 -8.78
N VAL A 57 -1.20 20.20 -9.22
CA VAL A 57 -0.53 21.45 -9.61
C VAL A 57 -1.15 21.90 -10.93
#